data_AF-A0A2V5IFW6-F1
#
_entry.id   AF-A0A2V5IFW6-F1
#
_cell.length_a   1.000
_cell.length_b   1.000
_cell.length_c   1.000
_cell.angle_alpha   90.00
_cell.angle_beta   90.00
_cell.angle_gamma   90.00
#
_symmetry.space_group_name_H-M   'P 1'
#
loop_
_entity.id
_entity.type
_entity.pdbx_description
1 polymer ?
#
loop_
_entity_poly.entity_id
_entity_poly.type
_entity_poly.pdbx_seq_one_letter_code
_entity_poly.pdbx_strand_id
1 'polypeptide(L)'
;MHDYLRSDQRQYPCLAGLPWSDRDATVCLPGKPILSLIRLSFRPDVDLTDENHVTFSLWQKSLAFISTVLGFQHLYWAPMHNEPRGVIVLIQWQNGDAWREFQASFGFGLVLPLLREKPLLNRCLQLTLPPTFTAGSNHFLEMVNLSLHSGFDTKCDTAEAQDKIETEWTNTSQHITDTNASASATAPRLLCSVGGWVERDLPSESPNFMGLFLWQTSSSVDLINEPPISRPSWPGPNAQTIEMISFLTSHLRQPGPIHASTRPSESLQPFSGTVLAAQITAPQYRLYKGFNYFTGWDTWGTQSLDEVKSGRRLCPGPAGYWCPMGAMTEHCFPSVGNVWTREAFPTSMIDVVWLQVDETHPSVFQTLRGLRLAIYNNLGYPALRWGRDISTPVSRVGSSRIGLLIDWESSRTNSALSQLDLLIQEAVATAAGVIQPLSAARYCARLPMTRSCRLELLSITIPNDECHKRLLWHAYYRYRYSMLSPFSGRASIYVRPPPDVAVHHCYQGFHEDETTRFEVPLSDVGSGQNVIKFSASSTWLSPEARAEWYADFAHQAAHQYERLGYIIDWFQTLAVSAECAFLDLEPMDPEFTAHRNFGRYSAERAGAARDGAQLPFHCF
;
A
#
# COMPACT_ATOMS: atom_id res chain seq x y z
N MET A 1 -1.37 -11.35 17.52
CA MET A 1 -1.71 -10.16 16.70
C MET A 1 -1.85 -8.99 17.65
N HIS A 2 -0.89 -8.10 17.90
CA HIS A 2 0.50 -7.99 17.48
C HIS A 2 1.41 -8.12 18.71
N ASP A 3 2.21 -9.18 18.79
CA ASP A 3 3.49 -9.09 19.49
C ASP A 3 4.42 -8.32 18.54
N TYR A 4 4.21 -7.01 18.42
CA TYR A 4 5.35 -6.16 18.10
C TYR A 4 6.26 -6.32 19.30
N LEU A 5 7.26 -7.21 19.16
CA LEU A 5 8.47 -7.37 19.96
C LEU A 5 8.48 -6.52 21.23
N ARG A 6 8.56 -7.18 22.40
CA ARG A 6 8.68 -6.52 23.71
C ARG A 6 9.60 -5.29 23.59
N SER A 7 9.19 -4.15 24.17
CA SER A 7 9.82 -2.84 23.95
C SER A 7 11.34 -2.81 24.16
N ASP A 8 11.85 -3.77 24.92
CA ASP A 8 13.23 -4.10 25.24
C ASP A 8 14.06 -4.67 24.05
N GLN A 9 13.46 -4.94 22.88
CA GLN A 9 14.17 -5.48 21.71
C GLN A 9 14.11 -4.60 20.44
N ARG A 10 13.47 -3.43 20.49
CA ARG A 10 13.41 -2.56 19.30
C ARG A 10 14.70 -1.77 19.14
N GLN A 11 15.41 -2.05 18.06
CA GLN A 11 16.65 -1.38 17.69
C GLN A 11 16.33 -0.33 16.63
N TYR A 12 16.55 0.93 16.99
CA TYR A 12 16.14 2.10 16.24
C TYR A 12 17.36 2.86 15.72
N PRO A 13 17.23 3.63 14.62
CA PRO A 13 18.31 4.49 14.18
C PRO A 13 18.64 5.50 15.28
N CYS A 14 19.92 5.59 15.61
CA CYS A 14 20.43 6.49 16.63
C CYS A 14 21.25 7.62 16.01
N LEU A 15 21.28 8.76 16.71
CA LEU A 15 22.14 9.90 16.40
C LEU A 15 22.74 10.40 17.72
N ALA A 16 24.07 10.46 17.81
CA ALA A 16 24.78 10.78 19.04
C ALA A 16 24.38 9.86 20.22
N GLY A 17 24.13 8.58 19.93
CA GLY A 17 23.70 7.56 20.90
C GLY A 17 22.23 7.66 21.35
N LEU A 18 21.45 8.56 20.73
CA LEU A 18 20.05 8.79 21.08
C LEU A 18 19.14 8.21 20.00
N PRO A 19 18.16 7.34 20.33
CA PRO A 19 17.24 6.81 19.35
C PRO A 19 16.28 7.90 18.85
N TRP A 20 15.89 7.84 17.56
CA TRP A 20 14.97 8.83 16.97
C TRP A 20 13.62 8.97 17.70
N SER A 21 13.19 7.92 18.41
CA SER A 21 11.95 7.91 19.18
C SER A 21 12.05 8.68 20.50
N ASP A 22 13.26 9.00 20.96
CA ASP A 22 13.46 9.81 22.15
C ASP A 22 13.14 11.28 21.87
N ARG A 23 12.22 11.83 22.67
CA ARG A 23 11.70 13.19 22.57
C ARG A 23 11.79 13.93 23.90
N ASP A 24 12.63 13.47 24.84
CA ASP A 24 12.90 14.23 26.06
C ASP A 24 13.40 15.63 25.68
N ALA A 25 12.70 16.66 26.19
CA ALA A 25 12.98 18.06 25.87
C ALA A 25 14.35 18.53 26.38
N THR A 26 14.98 17.77 27.27
CA THR A 26 16.34 18.05 27.79
C THR A 26 17.44 17.59 26.84
N VAL A 27 17.11 16.77 25.83
CA VAL A 27 18.05 16.12 24.94
C VAL A 27 18.20 16.90 23.63
N CYS A 28 19.33 17.60 23.48
CA CYS A 28 19.67 18.34 22.27
C CYS A 28 20.38 17.43 21.25
N LEU A 29 19.82 17.28 20.05
CA LEU A 29 20.51 16.66 18.93
C LEU A 29 21.57 17.60 18.33
N PRO A 30 22.55 17.07 17.57
CA PRO A 30 23.55 17.89 16.92
C PRO A 30 22.95 18.97 16.02
N GLY A 31 23.41 20.21 16.19
CA GLY A 31 23.05 21.34 15.31
C GLY A 31 23.80 21.35 13.97
N LYS A 32 24.66 20.35 13.72
CA LYS A 32 25.43 20.19 12.49
C LYS A 32 24.66 19.38 11.45
N PRO A 33 24.94 19.55 10.14
CA PRO A 33 24.28 18.78 9.10
C PRO A 33 24.46 17.26 9.26
N ILE A 34 23.40 16.51 8.96
CA ILE A 34 23.35 15.05 9.07
C ILE A 34 23.13 14.44 7.70
N LEU A 35 23.94 13.46 7.34
CA LEU A 35 23.76 12.66 6.15
C LEU A 35 23.06 11.35 6.51
N SER A 36 21.88 11.10 5.96
CA SER A 36 21.25 9.78 5.99
C SER A 36 21.76 8.92 4.85
N LEU A 37 22.13 7.68 5.18
CA LEU A 37 22.56 6.65 4.25
C LEU A 37 21.52 5.53 4.29
N ILE A 38 20.73 5.42 3.22
CA ILE A 38 19.65 4.45 3.14
C ILE A 38 19.92 3.50 1.97
N ARG A 39 19.93 2.19 2.25
CA ARG A 39 20.06 1.15 1.23
C ARG A 39 18.78 0.33 1.18
N LEU A 40 18.09 0.41 0.05
CA LEU A 40 16.86 -0.31 -0.23
C LEU A 40 17.16 -1.48 -1.16
N SER A 41 16.63 -2.66 -0.84
CA SER A 41 16.68 -3.82 -1.74
C SER A 41 15.30 -4.11 -2.27
N PHE A 42 15.12 -4.07 -3.58
CA PHE A 42 13.83 -4.26 -4.23
C PHE A 42 13.60 -5.69 -4.71
N ARG A 43 12.32 -6.00 -4.91
CA ARG A 43 11.85 -7.27 -5.47
C ARG A 43 12.15 -7.38 -6.97
N PRO A 44 12.09 -8.60 -7.53
CA PRO A 44 12.42 -8.84 -8.94
C PRO A 44 11.67 -8.06 -10.00
N ASP A 45 10.42 -7.77 -9.70
CA ASP A 45 9.42 -7.15 -10.54
C ASP A 45 9.42 -5.61 -10.43
N VAL A 46 10.46 -5.04 -9.83
CA VAL A 46 10.60 -3.59 -9.62
C VAL A 46 11.61 -3.02 -10.59
N ASP A 47 11.18 -2.02 -11.35
CA ASP A 47 12.05 -1.21 -12.20
C ASP A 47 11.93 0.27 -11.79
N LEU A 48 13.04 0.85 -11.34
CA LEU A 48 13.12 2.26 -10.94
C LEU A 48 13.81 3.12 -12.01
N THR A 49 14.09 2.54 -13.16
CA THR A 49 14.73 3.21 -14.29
C THR A 49 13.78 3.41 -15.46
N ASP A 50 12.75 2.57 -15.60
CA ASP A 50 11.65 2.77 -16.54
C ASP A 50 10.63 3.78 -16.01
N GLU A 51 10.60 4.97 -16.63
CA GLU A 51 9.69 6.06 -16.26
C GLU A 51 8.20 5.72 -16.45
N ASN A 52 7.90 4.73 -17.30
CA ASN A 52 6.53 4.28 -17.55
C ASN A 52 6.05 3.24 -16.52
N HIS A 53 6.95 2.66 -15.74
CA HIS A 53 6.62 1.64 -14.78
C HIS A 53 5.99 2.24 -13.51
N VAL A 54 4.95 1.58 -12.97
CA VAL A 54 4.23 2.06 -11.76
C VAL A 54 5.16 2.28 -10.57
N THR A 55 6.20 1.44 -10.43
CA THR A 55 7.15 1.54 -9.33
C THR A 55 8.02 2.78 -9.40
N PHE A 56 8.33 3.27 -10.61
CA PHE A 56 9.01 4.54 -10.79
C PHE A 56 8.16 5.71 -10.31
N SER A 57 6.85 5.70 -10.65
CA SER A 57 5.93 6.75 -10.20
C SER A 57 5.82 6.80 -8.67
N LEU A 58 5.68 5.65 -8.01
CA LEU A 58 5.66 5.58 -6.54
C LEU A 58 6.98 6.00 -5.91
N TRP A 59 8.11 5.64 -6.53
CA TRP A 59 9.44 6.07 -6.12
C TRP A 59 9.59 7.59 -6.17
N GLN A 60 9.25 8.22 -7.30
CA GLN A 60 9.30 9.67 -7.45
C GLN A 60 8.41 10.38 -6.43
N LYS A 61 7.21 9.84 -6.16
CA LYS A 61 6.30 10.38 -5.13
C LYS A 61 6.87 10.26 -3.71
N SER A 62 7.60 9.19 -3.39
CA SER A 62 8.35 9.10 -2.12
C SER A 62 9.45 10.15 -2.04
N LEU A 63 10.25 10.33 -3.10
CA LEU A 63 11.31 11.33 -3.12
C LEU A 63 10.76 12.76 -2.99
N ALA A 64 9.66 13.04 -3.70
CA ALA A 64 8.90 14.28 -3.60
C ALA A 64 8.44 14.55 -2.16
N PHE A 65 7.78 13.58 -1.53
CA PHE A 65 7.35 13.70 -0.15
C PHE A 65 8.52 14.01 0.79
N ILE A 66 9.63 13.27 0.68
CA ILE A 66 10.83 13.45 1.50
C ILE A 66 11.41 14.86 1.36
N SER A 67 11.40 15.42 0.14
CA SER A 67 11.89 16.78 -0.11
C SER A 67 11.11 17.88 0.61
N THR A 68 9.89 17.58 1.08
CA THR A 68 9.06 18.52 1.84
C THR A 68 9.27 18.43 3.35
N VAL A 69 10.03 17.45 3.84
CA VAL A 69 10.34 17.31 5.26
C VAL A 69 11.18 18.50 5.73
N LEU A 70 10.85 19.05 6.89
CA LEU A 70 11.51 20.24 7.43
C LEU A 70 13.02 20.01 7.61
N GLY A 71 13.82 20.97 7.13
CA GLY A 71 15.29 20.90 7.18
C GLY A 71 15.91 19.98 6.13
N PHE A 72 15.15 19.49 5.15
CA PHE A 72 15.66 18.87 3.93
C PHE A 72 16.61 19.82 3.18
N GLN A 73 17.75 19.33 2.70
CA GLN A 73 18.67 20.10 1.85
C GLN A 73 18.81 19.49 0.46
N HIS A 74 19.27 18.24 0.39
CA HIS A 74 19.53 17.54 -0.87
C HIS A 74 19.24 16.05 -0.77
N LEU A 75 18.91 15.42 -1.90
CA LEU A 75 18.77 13.99 -2.02
C LEU A 75 19.48 13.50 -3.28
N TYR A 76 20.26 12.43 -3.13
CA TYR A 76 20.87 11.71 -4.22
C TYR A 76 20.48 10.24 -4.14
N TRP A 77 20.30 9.58 -5.28
CA TRP A 77 20.07 8.15 -5.30
C TRP A 77 20.67 7.51 -6.54
N ALA A 78 21.02 6.23 -6.43
CA ALA A 78 21.53 5.45 -7.55
C ALA A 78 21.28 3.95 -7.34
N PRO A 79 20.90 3.21 -8.40
CA PRO A 79 21.01 1.76 -8.41
C PRO A 79 22.46 1.32 -8.15
N MET A 80 22.63 0.29 -7.33
CA MET A 80 23.92 -0.32 -7.04
C MET A 80 24.36 -1.20 -8.20
N HIS A 81 25.63 -1.11 -8.58
CA HIS A 81 26.19 -1.89 -9.67
C HIS A 81 26.26 -3.39 -9.34
N ASN A 82 26.83 -3.69 -8.17
CA ASN A 82 27.08 -5.07 -7.73
C ASN A 82 25.82 -5.75 -7.19
N GLU A 83 24.72 -5.00 -7.08
CA GLU A 83 23.45 -5.48 -6.57
C GLU A 83 22.33 -4.96 -7.47
N PRO A 84 21.89 -5.75 -8.46
CA PRO A 84 20.99 -5.28 -9.52
C PRO A 84 19.62 -4.78 -9.03
N ARG A 85 19.34 -4.90 -7.74
CA ARG A 85 18.10 -4.41 -7.08
C ARG A 85 18.35 -3.61 -5.81
N GLY A 86 19.62 -3.35 -5.52
CA GLY A 86 20.01 -2.43 -4.47
C GLY A 86 19.91 -1.01 -4.99
N VAL A 87 19.36 -0.11 -4.20
CA VAL A 87 19.42 1.33 -4.42
C VAL A 87 20.01 1.96 -3.18
N ILE A 88 20.96 2.85 -3.39
CA ILE A 88 21.41 3.74 -2.32
C ILE A 88 20.71 5.08 -2.45
N VAL A 89 20.36 5.66 -1.30
CA VAL A 89 19.87 7.01 -1.16
C VAL A 89 20.72 7.73 -0.12
N LEU A 90 21.18 8.92 -0.49
CA LEU A 90 21.83 9.87 0.37
C LEU A 90 20.89 11.05 0.59
N ILE A 91 20.61 11.40 1.84
CA ILE A 91 19.78 12.56 2.16
C ILE A 91 20.54 13.49 3.10
N GLN A 92 20.78 14.72 2.67
CA GLN A 92 21.39 15.75 3.49
C GLN A 92 20.29 16.49 4.25
N TRP A 93 20.40 16.46 5.58
CA TRP A 93 19.57 17.22 6.51
C TRP A 93 20.36 18.37 7.11
N GLN A 94 19.65 19.45 7.41
CA GLN A 94 20.22 20.64 8.03
C GLN A 94 20.80 20.38 9.42
N ASN A 95 20.15 19.54 10.21
CA ASN A 95 20.54 19.22 11.58
C ASN A 95 19.91 17.90 12.06
N GLY A 96 20.21 17.51 13.30
CA GLY A 96 19.66 16.30 13.91
C GLY A 96 18.15 16.33 14.11
N ASP A 97 17.53 17.49 14.36
CA ASP A 97 16.07 17.58 14.48
C ASP A 97 15.38 17.29 13.14
N ALA A 98 15.91 17.81 12.03
CA ALA A 98 15.43 17.51 10.69
C ALA A 98 15.53 16.00 10.36
N TRP A 99 16.66 15.36 10.70
CA TRP A 99 16.81 13.91 10.59
C TRP A 99 15.76 13.17 11.44
N ARG A 100 15.54 13.58 12.69
CA ARG A 100 14.55 12.97 13.58
C ARG A 100 13.12 13.09 13.04
N GLU A 101 12.78 14.24 12.46
CA GLU A 101 11.49 14.45 11.78
C GLU A 101 11.31 13.52 10.59
N PHE A 102 12.36 13.30 9.79
CA PHE A 102 12.34 12.30 8.72
C PHE A 102 12.15 10.88 9.26
N GLN A 103 12.85 10.48 10.33
CA GLN A 103 12.65 9.16 10.94
C GLN A 103 11.23 8.97 11.49
N ALA A 104 10.59 10.03 11.99
CA ALA A 104 9.18 10.00 12.38
C ALA A 104 8.19 10.10 11.20
N SER A 105 8.67 10.38 9.99
CA SER A 105 7.82 10.55 8.81
C SER A 105 7.41 9.23 8.14
N PHE A 106 6.47 9.32 7.21
CA PHE A 106 6.12 8.22 6.30
C PHE A 106 7.29 7.79 5.40
N GLY A 107 8.24 8.69 5.10
CA GLY A 107 9.44 8.43 4.31
C GLY A 107 9.20 7.62 3.04
N PHE A 108 9.85 6.46 2.95
CA PHE A 108 9.73 5.51 1.85
C PHE A 108 8.50 4.58 1.94
N GLY A 109 7.48 4.96 2.70
CA GLY A 109 6.30 4.13 2.95
C GLY A 109 5.53 3.72 1.69
N LEU A 110 5.51 4.54 0.63
CA LEU A 110 4.85 4.18 -0.64
C LEU A 110 5.50 2.96 -1.33
N VAL A 111 6.81 2.78 -1.14
CA VAL A 111 7.58 1.72 -1.79
C VAL A 111 7.83 0.54 -0.87
N LEU A 112 7.38 0.59 0.38
CA LEU A 112 7.43 -0.54 1.33
C LEU A 112 7.00 -1.89 0.75
N PRO A 113 5.85 -2.03 0.03
CA PRO A 113 5.44 -3.30 -0.57
C PRO A 113 6.33 -3.80 -1.72
N LEU A 114 7.25 -2.96 -2.20
CA LEU A 114 8.20 -3.27 -3.28
C LEU A 114 9.54 -3.79 -2.75
N LEU A 115 9.78 -3.64 -1.45
CA LEU A 115 11.03 -4.06 -0.82
C LEU A 115 11.09 -5.59 -0.66
N ARG A 116 12.30 -6.13 -0.78
CA ARG A 116 12.64 -7.52 -0.46
C ARG A 116 12.87 -7.62 1.05
N GLU A 117 12.37 -8.69 1.69
CA GLU A 117 12.37 -8.88 3.17
C GLU A 117 13.75 -9.12 3.81
N LYS A 118 14.77 -8.33 3.48
CA LYS A 118 16.15 -8.47 3.99
C LYS A 118 16.76 -7.10 4.24
N PRO A 119 17.72 -6.97 5.16
CA PRO A 119 17.86 -5.77 5.98
C PRO A 119 17.99 -4.52 5.13
N LEU A 120 17.21 -3.52 5.51
CA LEU A 120 17.27 -2.19 4.95
C LEU A 120 18.33 -1.43 5.75
N LEU A 121 19.34 -0.87 5.10
CA LEU A 121 20.26 0.03 5.81
C LEU A 121 19.53 1.36 5.98
N ASN A 122 19.39 1.84 7.21
CA ASN A 122 18.88 3.18 7.52
C ASN A 122 19.77 3.77 8.61
N ARG A 123 20.91 4.30 8.19
CA ARG A 123 21.95 4.81 9.08
C ARG A 123 22.18 6.29 8.84
N CYS A 124 22.88 6.96 9.75
CA CYS A 124 23.24 8.35 9.58
C CYS A 124 24.68 8.64 10.01
N LEU A 125 25.19 9.78 9.53
CA LEU A 125 26.52 10.30 9.82
C LEU A 125 26.43 11.81 10.05
N GLN A 126 27.26 12.32 10.96
CA GLN A 126 27.48 13.77 11.08
C GLN A 126 28.44 14.23 9.97
N LEU A 127 27.94 14.29 8.74
CA LEU A 127 28.70 14.61 7.54
C LEU A 127 27.94 15.64 6.69
N THR A 128 28.70 16.58 6.12
CA THR A 128 28.19 17.56 5.15
C THR A 128 28.75 17.24 3.78
N LEU A 129 27.86 17.02 2.80
CA LEU A 129 28.27 16.87 1.41
C LEU A 129 28.81 18.21 0.87
N PRO A 130 29.95 18.21 0.14
CA PRO A 130 30.53 19.42 -0.39
C PRO A 130 29.69 19.97 -1.55
N PRO A 131 29.76 21.28 -1.86
CA PRO A 131 29.00 21.87 -2.97
C PRO A 131 29.30 21.26 -4.35
N THR A 132 30.47 20.65 -4.51
CA THR A 132 30.89 19.93 -5.72
C THR A 132 30.20 18.56 -5.87
N PHE A 133 29.55 18.06 -4.82
CA PHE A 133 28.83 16.80 -4.86
C PHE A 133 27.55 16.98 -5.67
N THR A 134 27.56 16.52 -6.91
CA THR A 134 26.50 16.78 -7.89
C THR A 134 26.08 15.49 -8.61
N ALA A 135 24.83 15.47 -9.08
CA ALA A 135 24.30 14.39 -9.90
C ALA A 135 24.52 14.68 -11.39
N GLY A 136 24.61 13.63 -12.20
CA GLY A 136 24.69 13.76 -13.64
C GLY A 136 24.76 12.40 -14.33
N SER A 137 24.42 12.38 -15.62
CA SER A 137 24.38 11.17 -16.45
C SER A 137 25.73 10.45 -16.59
N ASN A 138 26.82 11.07 -16.15
CA ASN A 138 28.16 10.53 -16.16
C ASN A 138 28.84 10.54 -14.77
N HIS A 139 28.06 10.79 -13.72
CA HIS A 139 28.54 10.77 -12.33
C HIS A 139 28.17 9.43 -11.69
N PHE A 140 29.10 8.82 -10.97
CA PHE A 140 28.82 7.62 -10.18
C PHE A 140 29.48 7.73 -8.82
N LEU A 141 28.86 7.07 -7.85
CA LEU A 141 29.32 7.04 -6.47
C LEU A 141 30.02 5.70 -6.19
N GLU A 142 31.21 5.77 -5.64
CA GLU A 142 31.87 4.66 -4.96
C GLU A 142 31.77 4.88 -3.44
N MET A 143 31.28 3.87 -2.72
CA MET A 143 31.15 3.88 -1.26
C MET A 143 32.11 2.87 -0.66
N VAL A 144 32.95 3.32 0.27
CA VAL A 144 33.94 2.50 0.96
C VAL A 144 33.54 2.38 2.42
N ASN A 145 33.17 1.19 2.85
CA ASN A 145 32.93 0.85 4.26
C ASN A 145 34.21 0.26 4.85
N LEU A 146 34.67 0.84 5.95
CA LEU A 146 35.80 0.38 6.75
C LEU A 146 35.30 0.01 8.15
N SER A 147 35.22 -1.28 8.44
CA SER A 147 34.74 -1.80 9.71
C SER A 147 35.90 -2.27 10.58
N LEU A 148 35.96 -1.79 11.83
CA LEU A 148 36.95 -2.26 12.81
C LEU A 148 36.53 -3.61 13.39
N HIS A 149 37.43 -4.60 13.43
CA HIS A 149 37.14 -5.91 14.01
C HIS A 149 37.04 -5.84 15.54
N SER A 150 35.84 -6.03 16.09
CA SER A 150 35.62 -6.17 17.53
C SER A 150 35.89 -7.61 17.97
N GLY A 151 37.11 -7.93 18.39
CA GLY A 151 37.43 -9.28 18.87
C GLY A 151 38.91 -9.62 19.05
N PHE A 152 39.84 -8.74 18.69
CA PHE A 152 41.25 -8.97 18.97
C PHE A 152 41.66 -8.32 20.28
N ASP A 153 42.34 -9.11 21.11
CA ASP A 153 42.90 -8.80 22.43
C ASP A 153 44.11 -7.82 22.34
N THR A 154 43.97 -6.81 21.50
CA THR A 154 45.05 -5.88 21.15
C THR A 154 44.82 -4.56 21.88
N LYS A 155 45.87 -4.14 22.59
CA LYS A 155 46.12 -2.87 23.27
C LYS A 155 45.92 -1.58 22.43
N CYS A 156 45.22 -1.65 21.30
CA CYS A 156 44.99 -0.52 20.42
C CYS A 156 43.80 0.28 20.93
N ASP A 157 44.04 1.54 21.26
CA ASP A 157 42.99 2.48 21.61
C ASP A 157 42.08 2.66 20.38
N THR A 158 40.77 2.48 20.56
CA THR A 158 39.79 2.65 19.47
C THR A 158 39.89 4.07 18.89
N ALA A 159 40.16 5.08 19.72
CA ALA A 159 40.32 6.46 19.27
C ALA A 159 41.54 6.62 18.34
N GLU A 160 42.66 5.96 18.66
CA GLU A 160 43.87 5.99 17.83
C GLU A 160 43.63 5.29 16.48
N ALA A 161 42.91 4.16 16.48
CA ALA A 161 42.54 3.47 15.25
C ALA A 161 41.61 4.33 14.36
N GLN A 162 40.69 5.07 14.99
CA GLN A 162 39.79 5.99 14.29
C GLN A 162 40.56 7.16 13.65
N ASP A 163 41.42 7.83 14.41
CA ASP A 163 42.25 8.94 13.93
C ASP A 163 43.17 8.52 12.77
N LYS A 164 43.72 7.29 12.84
CA LYS A 164 44.51 6.72 11.76
C LYS A 164 43.69 6.49 10.49
N ILE A 165 42.45 5.99 10.60
CA ILE A 165 41.57 5.80 9.44
C ILE A 165 41.23 7.15 8.79
N GLU A 166 40.93 8.18 9.59
CA GLU A 166 40.64 9.53 9.06
C GLU A 166 41.86 10.13 8.34
N THR A 167 43.05 9.95 8.91
CA THR A 167 44.31 10.41 8.32
C THR A 167 44.60 9.69 6.99
N GLU A 168 44.49 8.36 6.96
CA GLU A 168 44.69 7.57 5.74
C GLU A 168 43.65 7.87 4.66
N TRP A 169 42.39 8.09 5.05
CA TRP A 169 41.33 8.51 4.14
C TRP A 169 41.68 9.84 3.46
N THR A 170 42.16 10.81 4.24
CA THR A 170 42.56 12.13 3.74
C THR A 170 43.76 12.03 2.80
N ASN A 171 44.78 11.25 3.18
CA ASN A 171 45.97 11.03 2.37
C ASN A 171 45.64 10.34 1.04
N THR A 172 44.81 9.29 1.08
CA THR A 172 44.37 8.55 -0.11
C THR A 172 43.57 9.46 -1.05
N SER A 173 42.65 10.24 -0.50
CA SER A 173 41.83 11.19 -1.26
C SER A 173 42.68 12.24 -1.98
N GLN A 174 43.68 12.80 -1.29
CA GLN A 174 44.61 13.77 -1.87
C GLN A 174 45.45 13.12 -2.98
N HIS A 175 46.00 11.93 -2.73
CA HIS A 175 46.82 11.22 -3.70
C HIS A 175 46.05 10.89 -5.00
N ILE A 176 44.80 10.44 -4.89
CA ILE A 176 43.93 10.20 -6.05
C ILE A 176 43.66 11.50 -6.81
N THR A 177 43.43 12.61 -6.09
CA THR A 177 43.18 13.92 -6.69
C THR A 177 44.40 14.41 -7.47
N ASP A 178 45.60 14.29 -6.89
CA ASP A 178 46.86 14.69 -7.54
C ASP A 178 47.14 13.83 -8.78
N THR A 179 46.88 12.53 -8.69
CA THR A 179 47.06 11.59 -9.82
C THR A 179 46.09 11.89 -10.96
N ASN A 180 44.83 12.19 -10.64
CA ASN A 180 43.81 12.57 -11.63
C ASN A 180 44.13 13.86 -12.37
N ALA A 181 44.88 14.79 -11.76
CA ALA A 181 45.31 16.02 -12.43
C ALA A 181 46.25 15.74 -13.62
N SER A 182 46.90 14.58 -13.62
CA SER A 182 47.85 14.12 -14.65
C SER A 182 47.28 13.05 -15.60
N ALA A 183 46.04 12.61 -15.39
CA ALA A 183 45.42 11.51 -16.12
C ALA A 183 44.89 11.93 -17.51
N SER A 184 44.77 10.95 -18.42
CA SER A 184 44.16 11.11 -19.74
C SER A 184 42.71 11.64 -19.64
N ALA A 185 42.26 12.40 -20.64
CA ALA A 185 40.88 12.88 -20.75
C ALA A 185 39.81 11.75 -20.78
N THR A 186 40.23 10.51 -21.02
CA THR A 186 39.37 9.31 -21.02
C THR A 186 39.31 8.60 -19.67
N ALA A 187 40.14 8.97 -18.69
CA ALA A 187 40.16 8.31 -17.38
C ALA A 187 39.05 8.85 -16.46
N PRO A 188 38.54 8.03 -15.51
CA PRO A 188 37.59 8.49 -14.50
C PRO A 188 38.22 9.59 -13.63
N ARG A 189 37.55 10.72 -13.51
CA ARG A 189 38.00 11.86 -12.72
C ARG A 189 37.28 11.89 -11.37
N LEU A 190 38.04 11.92 -10.27
CA LEU A 190 37.46 12.18 -8.95
C LEU A 190 37.02 13.65 -8.87
N LEU A 191 35.75 13.88 -8.52
CA LEU A 191 35.19 15.20 -8.32
C LEU A 191 35.25 15.63 -6.86
N CYS A 192 34.92 14.71 -5.94
CA CYS A 192 35.07 14.95 -4.52
C CYS A 192 35.12 13.65 -3.72
N SER A 193 35.74 13.74 -2.56
CA SER A 193 35.85 12.68 -1.56
C SER A 193 35.43 13.21 -0.20
N VAL A 194 34.55 12.49 0.49
CA VAL A 194 34.18 12.80 1.88
C VAL A 194 34.00 11.52 2.66
N GLY A 195 34.20 11.54 3.97
CA GLY A 195 33.98 10.36 4.81
C GLY A 195 33.69 10.75 6.25
N GLY A 196 33.14 9.81 7.00
CA GLY A 196 32.84 10.00 8.41
C GLY A 196 32.44 8.72 9.11
N TRP A 197 32.35 8.78 10.43
CA TRP A 197 31.90 7.67 11.27
C TRP A 197 30.38 7.53 11.20
N VAL A 198 29.94 6.29 10.96
CA VAL A 198 28.53 5.91 11.00
C VAL A 198 28.07 5.90 12.46
N GLU A 199 26.97 6.59 12.73
CA GLU A 199 26.32 6.58 14.05
C GLU A 199 25.89 5.15 14.39
N ARG A 200 26.17 4.73 15.63
CA ARG A 200 25.87 3.38 16.11
C ARG A 200 24.43 3.28 16.58
N ASP A 201 23.69 2.30 16.05
CA ASP A 201 22.32 2.01 16.51
C ASP A 201 22.35 1.26 17.84
N LEU A 202 23.43 0.53 18.11
CA LEU A 202 23.71 -0.17 19.37
C LEU A 202 25.09 0.18 19.92
N PRO A 203 25.26 0.30 21.24
CA PRO A 203 26.57 0.48 21.85
C PRO A 203 27.57 -0.64 21.53
N SER A 204 27.07 -1.85 21.25
CA SER A 204 27.86 -3.04 20.93
C SER A 204 28.33 -3.13 19.48
N GLU A 205 27.85 -2.26 18.58
CA GLU A 205 28.31 -2.26 17.19
C GLU A 205 29.76 -1.82 17.11
N SER A 206 30.51 -2.48 16.22
CA SER A 206 31.85 -2.04 15.87
C SER A 206 31.80 -0.67 15.19
N PRO A 207 32.76 0.22 15.47
CA PRO A 207 32.82 1.49 14.75
C PRO A 207 33.06 1.23 13.27
N ASN A 208 32.28 1.92 12.44
CA ASN A 208 32.29 1.80 11.00
C ASN A 208 32.51 3.19 10.40
N PHE A 209 33.55 3.32 9.57
CA PHE A 209 33.80 4.54 8.79
C PHE A 209 33.28 4.35 7.36
N MET A 210 32.45 5.29 6.91
CA MET A 210 31.95 5.31 5.54
C MET A 210 32.61 6.45 4.76
N GLY A 211 33.32 6.08 3.71
CA GLY A 211 33.89 6.98 2.72
C GLY A 211 33.08 7.02 1.44
N LEU A 212 32.99 8.18 0.82
CA LEU A 212 32.25 8.46 -0.42
C LEU A 212 33.20 9.10 -1.43
N PHE A 213 33.39 8.46 -2.58
CA PHE A 213 34.08 9.02 -3.74
C PHE A 213 33.07 9.27 -4.87
N LEU A 214 32.93 10.54 -5.26
CA LEU A 214 32.13 10.91 -6.43
C LEU A 214 33.04 11.03 -7.64
N TRP A 215 32.76 10.21 -8.64
CA TRP A 215 33.55 10.13 -9.86
C TRP A 215 32.75 10.64 -11.06
N GLN A 216 33.48 11.13 -12.07
CA GLN A 216 32.95 11.52 -13.37
C GLN A 216 33.68 10.77 -14.48
N THR A 217 32.94 10.23 -15.45
CA THR A 217 33.50 9.57 -16.64
C THR A 217 33.08 10.26 -17.93
N SER A 218 33.84 10.08 -19.00
CA SER A 218 33.48 10.53 -20.36
C SER A 218 32.68 9.49 -21.14
N SER A 219 32.67 8.22 -20.71
CA SER A 219 31.85 7.14 -21.27
C SER A 219 31.11 6.37 -20.16
N SER A 220 29.83 6.05 -20.40
CA SER A 220 29.01 5.30 -19.44
C SER A 220 29.33 3.80 -19.39
N VAL A 221 30.09 3.28 -20.36
CA VAL A 221 30.14 1.84 -20.68
C VAL A 221 31.39 1.15 -20.10
N ASP A 222 32.48 1.89 -19.86
CA ASP A 222 33.80 1.28 -19.65
C ASP A 222 34.16 0.94 -18.19
N LEU A 223 33.40 1.44 -17.21
CA LEU A 223 33.71 1.28 -15.77
C LEU A 223 33.02 0.09 -15.08
N ILE A 224 32.04 -0.51 -15.76
CA ILE A 224 31.15 -1.57 -15.24
C ILE A 224 31.91 -2.90 -15.04
N ASN A 225 33.08 -3.07 -15.67
CA ASN A 225 33.86 -4.30 -15.62
C ASN A 225 35.22 -4.18 -14.90
N GLU A 226 35.58 -2.99 -14.38
CA GLU A 226 36.85 -2.79 -13.69
C GLU A 226 36.70 -2.95 -12.16
N PRO A 227 37.73 -3.47 -11.47
CA PRO A 227 37.73 -3.50 -10.00
C PRO A 227 37.58 -2.07 -9.44
N PRO A 228 37.06 -1.91 -8.21
CA PRO A 228 36.86 -0.60 -7.59
C PRO A 228 38.13 0.26 -7.70
N ILE A 229 37.99 1.48 -8.21
CA ILE A 229 39.12 2.35 -8.61
C ILE A 229 40.04 2.63 -7.42
N SER A 230 39.50 2.69 -6.19
CA SER A 230 40.27 2.97 -4.98
C SER A 230 40.95 1.75 -4.35
N ARG A 231 40.68 0.51 -4.81
CA ARG A 231 41.25 -0.71 -4.20
C ARG A 231 42.78 -0.85 -4.34
N PRO A 232 43.42 -0.57 -5.50
CA PRO A 232 44.87 -0.79 -5.62
C PRO A 232 45.71 0.20 -4.81
N SER A 233 45.13 1.25 -4.19
CA SER A 233 45.87 2.33 -3.53
C SER A 233 45.67 2.48 -2.02
N TRP A 234 44.82 1.69 -1.35
CA TRP A 234 44.58 1.84 0.11
C TRP A 234 45.67 1.12 0.93
N PRO A 235 46.59 1.84 1.62
CA PRO A 235 47.68 1.24 2.39
C PRO A 235 47.35 1.12 3.89
N GLY A 236 46.05 1.19 4.23
CA GLY A 236 45.57 1.43 5.59
C GLY A 236 46.05 0.43 6.66
N PRO A 237 45.67 0.66 7.94
CA PRO A 237 46.14 -0.12 9.08
C PRO A 237 45.97 -1.62 8.80
N ASN A 238 47.01 -2.43 9.09
CA ASN A 238 47.11 -3.87 8.84
C ASN A 238 45.75 -4.54 8.56
N ALA A 239 45.60 -5.23 7.41
CA ALA A 239 44.39 -5.96 7.02
C ALA A 239 43.84 -6.96 8.05
N GLN A 240 44.57 -7.19 9.14
CA GLN A 240 44.16 -7.96 10.32
C GLN A 240 43.20 -7.19 11.26
N THR A 241 43.05 -5.87 11.11
CA THR A 241 42.28 -5.01 12.03
C THR A 241 41.03 -4.39 11.37
N ILE A 242 41.03 -4.22 10.05
CA ILE A 242 39.96 -3.52 9.31
C ILE A 242 39.43 -4.39 8.18
N GLU A 243 38.12 -4.54 8.10
CA GLU A 243 37.43 -5.08 6.92
C GLU A 243 37.05 -3.93 5.99
N MET A 244 37.48 -3.99 4.73
CA MET A 244 37.17 -2.99 3.70
C MET A 244 36.24 -3.56 2.65
N ILE A 245 35.07 -2.93 2.47
CA ILE A 245 34.11 -3.27 1.43
C ILE A 245 33.84 -2.03 0.59
N SER A 246 34.04 -2.12 -0.73
CA SER A 246 33.71 -1.04 -1.68
C SER A 246 32.51 -1.43 -2.53
N PHE A 247 31.60 -0.47 -2.72
CA PHE A 247 30.40 -0.59 -3.54
C PHE A 247 30.39 0.49 -4.61
N LEU A 248 30.22 0.07 -5.87
CA LEU A 248 30.01 0.99 -6.97
C LEU A 248 28.50 1.15 -7.23
N THR A 249 28.11 2.36 -7.64
CA THR A 249 26.77 2.65 -8.12
C THR A 249 26.76 2.90 -9.63
N SER A 250 25.58 2.85 -10.21
CA SER A 250 25.31 3.42 -11.54
C SER A 250 25.22 4.95 -11.45
N HIS A 251 24.62 5.59 -12.46
CA HIS A 251 24.55 7.04 -12.51
C HIS A 251 23.82 7.63 -11.31
N LEU A 252 24.47 8.60 -10.66
CA LEU A 252 23.91 9.35 -9.54
C LEU A 252 22.81 10.28 -10.04
N ARG A 253 21.62 10.14 -9.44
CA ARG A 253 20.42 10.90 -9.80
C ARG A 253 20.00 11.81 -8.65
N GLN A 254 19.40 12.94 -9.00
CA GLN A 254 18.62 13.77 -8.08
C GLN A 254 17.12 13.58 -8.38
N PRO A 255 16.22 13.87 -7.44
CA PRO A 255 14.80 14.01 -7.74
C PRO A 255 14.62 15.02 -8.88
N GLY A 256 13.91 14.63 -9.94
CA GLY A 256 13.49 15.57 -10.97
C GLY A 256 12.43 16.53 -10.42
N PRO A 257 12.19 17.69 -11.06
CA PRO A 257 10.98 18.45 -10.78
C PRO A 257 9.79 17.53 -10.98
N ILE A 258 8.89 17.50 -9.99
CA ILE A 258 7.66 16.72 -10.09
C ILE A 258 6.86 17.32 -11.24
N HIS A 259 6.94 16.72 -12.42
CA HIS A 259 5.83 16.79 -13.33
C HIS A 259 4.73 16.04 -12.60
N ALA A 260 3.84 16.78 -11.92
CA ALA A 260 2.60 16.23 -11.42
C ALA A 260 2.08 15.39 -12.57
N SER A 261 1.97 14.06 -12.35
CA SER A 261 1.54 13.14 -13.39
C SER A 261 0.13 13.58 -13.77
N THR A 262 0.11 14.48 -14.75
CA THR A 262 -1.00 14.88 -15.56
C THR A 262 -1.03 13.82 -16.63
N ARG A 263 -1.17 12.55 -16.23
CA ARG A 263 -2.10 11.75 -17.01
C ARG A 263 -3.41 12.51 -16.87
N PRO A 264 -3.96 13.04 -17.97
CA PRO A 264 -5.31 13.54 -17.94
C PRO A 264 -6.13 12.41 -17.34
N SER A 265 -6.68 12.68 -16.16
CA SER A 265 -7.59 11.79 -15.48
C SER A 265 -8.91 11.84 -16.24
N GLU A 266 -8.87 11.49 -17.53
CA GLU A 266 -10.01 11.58 -18.43
C GLU A 266 -11.09 10.54 -18.05
N SER A 267 -10.77 9.58 -17.18
CA SER A 267 -11.72 8.57 -16.68
C SER A 267 -12.01 8.57 -15.18
N LEU A 268 -11.27 9.31 -14.31
CA LEU A 268 -11.52 9.27 -12.85
C LEU A 268 -12.44 10.38 -12.30
N GLN A 269 -12.87 11.32 -13.14
CA GLN A 269 -13.79 12.38 -12.72
C GLN A 269 -15.24 11.95 -12.35
N PRO A 270 -15.77 10.73 -12.60
CA PRO A 270 -17.14 10.43 -12.20
C PRO A 270 -17.28 9.84 -10.77
N PHE A 271 -16.21 9.65 -10.00
CA PHE A 271 -16.27 8.84 -8.76
C PHE A 271 -16.70 9.56 -7.47
N SER A 272 -17.64 10.50 -7.55
CA SER A 272 -18.24 11.14 -6.37
C SER A 272 -18.72 10.11 -5.35
N GLY A 273 -18.22 10.19 -4.11
CA GLY A 273 -18.63 9.30 -3.01
C GLY A 273 -17.82 8.02 -2.83
N THR A 274 -16.65 7.91 -3.47
CA THR A 274 -15.69 6.82 -3.26
C THR A 274 -14.39 7.33 -2.62
N VAL A 275 -13.50 6.41 -2.21
CA VAL A 275 -12.14 6.75 -1.77
C VAL A 275 -11.33 7.52 -2.84
N LEU A 276 -11.66 7.33 -4.13
CA LEU A 276 -10.97 7.95 -5.26
C LEU A 276 -11.44 9.37 -5.58
N ALA A 277 -12.59 9.80 -5.02
CA ALA A 277 -13.18 11.11 -5.28
C ALA A 277 -12.33 12.27 -4.75
N ALA A 278 -11.52 12.00 -3.73
CA ALA A 278 -10.80 13.01 -3.01
C ALA A 278 -9.61 13.53 -3.82
N GLN A 279 -9.59 14.86 -4.00
CA GLN A 279 -8.44 15.55 -4.59
C GLN A 279 -7.33 15.61 -3.55
N ILE A 280 -6.26 14.86 -3.79
CA ILE A 280 -5.04 14.98 -3.01
C ILE A 280 -4.19 16.12 -3.56
N THR A 281 -3.66 16.93 -2.65
CA THR A 281 -2.60 17.89 -2.99
C THR A 281 -1.29 17.12 -3.23
N ALA A 282 -0.31 17.78 -3.86
CA ALA A 282 1.02 17.19 -4.01
C ALA A 282 1.55 16.71 -2.64
N PRO A 283 2.28 15.58 -2.56
CA PRO A 283 2.76 15.03 -1.30
C PRO A 283 3.49 16.09 -0.46
N GLN A 284 2.94 16.41 0.71
CA GLN A 284 3.48 17.45 1.59
C GLN A 284 3.55 16.97 3.04
N TYR A 285 4.73 17.14 3.64
CA TYR A 285 4.99 16.92 5.05
C TYR A 285 4.22 17.90 5.93
N ARG A 286 3.71 17.42 7.07
CA ARG A 286 3.17 18.28 8.12
C ARG A 286 3.67 17.83 9.49
N LEU A 287 4.00 18.82 10.33
CA LEU A 287 4.46 18.55 11.69
C LEU A 287 3.34 17.97 12.57
N TYR A 288 2.14 18.55 12.47
CA TYR A 288 0.96 18.10 13.22
C TYR A 288 0.27 16.97 12.48
N LYS A 289 0.56 15.74 12.91
CA LYS A 289 0.05 14.51 12.27
C LYS A 289 -1.06 13.82 13.06
N GLY A 290 -1.46 14.41 14.20
CA GLY A 290 -2.47 13.83 15.07
C GLY A 290 -2.10 12.41 15.51
N PHE A 291 -0.82 12.14 15.74
CA PHE A 291 -0.33 10.81 16.09
C PHE A 291 0.66 10.89 17.25
N ASN A 292 0.41 10.11 18.29
CA ASN A 292 1.30 9.99 19.43
C ASN A 292 2.17 8.75 19.23
N TYR A 293 3.46 8.96 18.93
CA TYR A 293 4.41 7.89 18.64
C TYR A 293 4.75 7.00 19.86
N PHE A 294 4.68 7.53 21.08
CA PHE A 294 4.94 6.76 22.30
C PHE A 294 3.82 5.78 22.58
N THR A 295 2.58 6.26 22.45
CA THR A 295 1.41 5.44 22.73
C THR A 295 1.04 4.60 21.49
N GLY A 296 1.43 5.04 20.28
CA GLY A 296 1.05 4.45 19.00
C GLY A 296 -0.39 4.78 18.59
N TRP A 297 -0.97 5.85 19.13
CA TRP A 297 -2.38 6.20 18.92
C TRP A 297 -2.55 7.37 17.96
N ASP A 298 -3.51 7.21 17.07
CA ASP A 298 -4.09 8.28 16.27
C ASP A 298 -4.98 9.16 17.16
N THR A 299 -4.46 10.32 17.54
CA THR A 299 -5.15 11.26 18.43
C THR A 299 -6.42 11.81 17.79
N TRP A 300 -6.47 11.96 16.47
CA TRP A 300 -7.70 12.36 15.78
C TRP A 300 -8.73 11.23 15.77
N GLY A 301 -8.29 9.98 15.63
CA GLY A 301 -9.15 8.82 15.82
C GLY A 301 -9.77 8.79 17.23
N THR A 302 -8.97 9.00 18.27
CA THR A 302 -9.46 9.07 19.66
C THR A 302 -10.43 10.24 19.88
N GLN A 303 -10.10 11.44 19.37
CA GLN A 303 -10.98 12.60 19.47
C GLN A 303 -12.33 12.34 18.79
N SER A 304 -12.32 11.74 17.60
CA SER A 304 -13.53 11.41 16.85
C SER A 304 -14.43 10.43 17.62
N LEU A 305 -13.85 9.44 18.31
CA LEU A 305 -14.60 8.54 19.19
C LEU A 305 -15.26 9.27 20.36
N ASP A 306 -14.59 10.23 20.97
CA ASP A 306 -15.16 11.01 22.08
C ASP A 306 -16.26 11.97 21.59
N GLU A 307 -16.14 12.45 20.35
CA GLU A 307 -17.20 13.22 19.67
C GLU A 307 -18.45 12.38 19.39
N VAL A 308 -18.30 11.08 19.07
CA VAL A 308 -19.43 10.14 18.98
C VAL A 308 -20.09 9.93 20.34
N LYS A 309 -19.31 9.67 21.40
CA LYS A 309 -19.84 9.49 22.77
C LYS A 309 -20.59 10.71 23.29
N SER A 310 -20.19 11.91 22.85
CA SER A 310 -20.84 13.18 23.20
C SER A 310 -21.98 13.57 22.25
N GLY A 311 -22.32 12.72 21.27
CA GLY A 311 -23.42 12.96 20.32
C GLY A 311 -23.15 14.06 19.29
N ARG A 312 -21.90 14.49 19.13
CA ARG A 312 -21.50 15.51 18.14
C ARG A 312 -21.35 14.93 16.73
N ARG A 313 -21.22 13.61 16.62
CA ARG A 313 -20.96 12.86 15.40
C ARG A 313 -21.77 11.59 15.34
N LEU A 314 -22.10 11.12 14.14
CA LEU A 314 -22.89 9.90 13.95
C LEU A 314 -22.05 8.63 14.16
N CYS A 315 -20.78 8.68 13.75
CA CYS A 315 -19.88 7.54 13.79
C CYS A 315 -18.41 7.99 13.88
N PRO A 316 -17.49 7.12 14.32
CA PRO A 316 -16.07 7.44 14.34
C PRO A 316 -15.55 7.70 12.93
N GLY A 317 -14.72 8.71 12.80
CA GLY A 317 -14.02 9.08 11.58
C GLY A 317 -12.91 8.09 11.22
N PRO A 318 -12.26 8.30 10.07
CA PRO A 318 -11.24 7.40 9.56
C PRO A 318 -10.00 7.36 10.46
N ALA A 319 -9.47 6.16 10.73
CA ALA A 319 -8.25 5.97 11.50
C ALA A 319 -6.99 6.05 10.63
N GLY A 320 -5.95 6.72 11.13
CA GLY A 320 -4.64 6.79 10.50
C GLY A 320 -3.70 5.67 10.98
N TYR A 321 -2.98 5.02 10.06
CA TYR A 321 -1.95 4.06 10.42
C TYR A 321 -0.85 3.96 9.35
N TRP A 322 0.40 4.26 9.72
CA TRP A 322 1.55 4.09 8.84
C TRP A 322 2.76 3.58 9.61
N CYS A 323 3.76 3.08 8.87
CA CYS A 323 5.04 2.70 9.42
C CYS A 323 5.97 3.92 9.35
N PRO A 324 6.51 4.43 10.47
CA PRO A 324 7.48 5.51 10.43
C PRO A 324 8.81 5.02 9.83
N MET A 325 9.55 5.91 9.17
CA MET A 325 10.83 5.58 8.55
C MET A 325 11.83 4.96 9.53
N GLY A 326 11.90 5.48 10.76
CA GLY A 326 12.79 4.98 11.81
C GLY A 326 12.41 3.62 12.38
N ALA A 327 11.25 3.07 12.00
CA ALA A 327 10.91 1.67 12.27
C ALA A 327 11.38 0.72 11.15
N MET A 328 11.88 1.23 10.03
CA MET A 328 12.54 0.46 8.98
C MET A 328 14.06 0.55 9.17
N THR A 329 14.62 -0.49 9.76
CA THR A 329 16.05 -0.56 10.13
C THR A 329 16.65 -1.88 9.66
N GLU A 330 17.96 -2.01 9.79
CA GLU A 330 18.66 -3.26 9.46
C GLU A 330 18.35 -4.36 10.48
N HIS A 331 17.99 -3.95 11.70
CA HIS A 331 17.70 -4.80 12.84
C HIS A 331 16.22 -5.12 13.00
N CYS A 332 15.38 -4.22 12.50
CA CYS A 332 13.94 -4.30 12.56
C CYS A 332 13.40 -3.91 11.19
N PHE A 333 13.07 -4.93 10.40
CA PHE A 333 12.26 -4.72 9.22
C PHE A 333 10.85 -5.16 9.57
N PRO A 334 9.81 -4.32 9.39
CA PRO A 334 8.44 -4.80 9.44
C PRO A 334 8.37 -5.92 8.40
N SER A 335 8.21 -7.16 8.85
CA SER A 335 8.09 -8.27 7.90
C SER A 335 6.97 -7.92 6.94
N VAL A 336 7.28 -7.91 5.65
CA VAL A 336 6.26 -7.81 4.60
C VAL A 336 5.34 -9.05 4.69
N GLY A 337 5.70 -10.06 5.51
CA GLY A 337 4.90 -11.17 6.00
C GLY A 337 3.60 -10.84 6.75
N ASN A 338 3.20 -9.58 6.89
CA ASN A 338 1.78 -9.21 7.14
C ASN A 338 0.98 -8.95 5.85
N VAL A 339 1.57 -9.16 4.67
CA VAL A 339 0.82 -9.60 3.49
C VAL A 339 0.40 -11.02 3.81
N TRP A 340 -0.72 -11.10 4.52
CA TRP A 340 -1.51 -12.30 4.75
C TRP A 340 -1.42 -13.23 3.55
N THR A 341 -1.41 -14.54 3.82
CA THR A 341 -1.62 -15.59 2.81
C THR A 341 -2.57 -15.04 1.77
N ARG A 342 -2.05 -14.89 0.54
CA ARG A 342 -2.87 -14.68 -0.66
C ARG A 342 -4.08 -15.57 -0.46
N GLU A 343 -5.25 -15.01 -0.14
CA GLU A 343 -6.47 -15.79 -0.31
C GLU A 343 -6.49 -16.02 -1.82
N ALA A 344 -6.09 -17.22 -2.19
CA ALA A 344 -5.85 -17.64 -3.55
C ALA A 344 -7.21 -17.61 -4.23
N PHE A 345 -7.48 -16.52 -4.94
CA PHE A 345 -8.76 -16.24 -5.58
C PHE A 345 -9.95 -16.17 -4.59
N PRO A 346 -10.96 -15.33 -4.88
CA PRO A 346 -12.14 -15.23 -4.03
C PRO A 346 -12.84 -16.59 -3.92
N THR A 347 -13.17 -17.00 -2.69
CA THR A 347 -14.03 -18.17 -2.44
C THR A 347 -15.52 -17.83 -2.49
N SER A 348 -15.87 -16.55 -2.51
CA SER A 348 -17.25 -16.06 -2.61
C SER A 348 -17.36 -14.97 -3.67
N MET A 349 -18.19 -15.24 -4.68
CA MET A 349 -18.44 -14.36 -5.82
C MET A 349 -19.94 -14.26 -6.04
N ILE A 350 -20.42 -13.06 -6.34
CA ILE A 350 -21.83 -12.82 -6.65
C ILE A 350 -21.96 -12.25 -8.06
N ASP A 351 -23.03 -12.63 -8.75
CA ASP A 351 -23.46 -11.95 -9.98
C ASP A 351 -24.51 -10.90 -9.60
N VAL A 352 -24.37 -9.70 -10.14
CA VAL A 352 -25.31 -8.59 -9.95
C VAL A 352 -25.90 -8.23 -11.31
N VAL A 353 -27.21 -8.42 -11.44
CA VAL A 353 -27.98 -8.02 -12.62
C VAL A 353 -28.61 -6.66 -12.35
N TRP A 354 -28.25 -5.68 -13.15
CA TRP A 354 -28.78 -4.32 -13.09
C TRP A 354 -29.98 -4.18 -14.01
N LEU A 355 -31.09 -3.71 -13.46
CA LEU A 355 -32.34 -3.45 -14.15
C LEU A 355 -32.74 -1.99 -13.99
N GLN A 356 -33.24 -1.37 -15.05
CA GLN A 356 -33.97 -0.12 -14.98
C GLN A 356 -35.44 -0.44 -14.78
N VAL A 357 -36.07 0.23 -13.81
CA VAL A 357 -37.43 -0.07 -13.38
C VAL A 357 -38.25 1.21 -13.28
N ASP A 358 -39.46 1.22 -13.84
CA ASP A 358 -40.44 2.29 -13.66
C ASP A 358 -41.33 1.98 -12.44
N GLU A 359 -41.02 2.64 -11.33
CA GLU A 359 -41.75 2.49 -10.05
C GLU A 359 -43.13 3.15 -10.06
N THR A 360 -43.47 3.96 -11.07
CA THR A 360 -44.82 4.54 -11.20
C THR A 360 -45.86 3.51 -11.62
N HIS A 361 -45.42 2.40 -12.20
CA HIS A 361 -46.31 1.35 -12.68
C HIS A 361 -46.71 0.40 -11.53
N PRO A 362 -48.01 0.23 -11.23
CA PRO A 362 -48.47 -0.48 -10.02
C PRO A 362 -48.11 -1.98 -9.97
N SER A 363 -47.89 -2.62 -11.13
CA SER A 363 -47.53 -4.05 -11.22
C SER A 363 -46.04 -4.34 -11.16
N VAL A 364 -45.18 -3.32 -11.05
CA VAL A 364 -43.74 -3.48 -11.23
C VAL A 364 -43.10 -4.37 -10.16
N PHE A 365 -43.44 -4.17 -8.89
CA PHE A 365 -42.93 -4.98 -7.79
C PHE A 365 -43.47 -6.41 -7.81
N GLN A 366 -44.68 -6.63 -8.37
CA GLN A 366 -45.19 -7.98 -8.59
C GLN A 366 -44.39 -8.69 -9.69
N THR A 367 -44.05 -7.98 -10.76
CA THR A 367 -43.24 -8.51 -11.87
C THR A 367 -41.82 -8.84 -11.39
N LEU A 368 -41.19 -7.94 -10.62
CA LEU A 368 -39.89 -8.20 -9.98
C LEU A 368 -39.95 -9.38 -9.01
N ARG A 369 -41.03 -9.51 -8.22
CA ARG A 369 -41.23 -10.69 -7.37
C ARG A 369 -41.33 -11.97 -8.19
N GLY A 370 -42.09 -11.96 -9.29
CA GLY A 370 -42.22 -13.09 -10.22
C GLY A 370 -40.86 -13.51 -10.79
N LEU A 371 -40.07 -12.55 -11.27
CA LEU A 371 -38.70 -12.81 -11.76
C LEU A 371 -37.82 -13.42 -10.67
N ARG A 372 -37.81 -12.86 -9.46
CA ARG A 372 -37.02 -13.39 -8.33
C ARG A 372 -37.40 -14.84 -7.98
N LEU A 373 -38.70 -15.16 -7.96
CA LEU A 373 -39.19 -16.52 -7.74
C LEU A 373 -38.80 -17.47 -8.86
N ALA A 374 -38.87 -17.03 -10.12
CA ALA A 374 -38.48 -17.83 -11.26
C ALA A 374 -36.97 -18.14 -11.23
N ILE A 375 -36.12 -17.15 -10.90
CA ILE A 375 -34.68 -17.34 -10.68
C ILE A 375 -34.45 -18.38 -9.57
N TYR A 376 -35.10 -18.20 -8.42
CA TYR A 376 -34.94 -19.10 -7.28
C TYR A 376 -35.31 -20.55 -7.63
N ASN A 377 -36.47 -20.76 -8.26
CA ASN A 377 -37.00 -22.10 -8.53
C ASN A 377 -36.29 -22.82 -9.69
N ASN A 378 -35.88 -22.10 -10.74
CA ASN A 378 -35.33 -22.72 -11.94
C ASN A 378 -33.80 -22.86 -11.91
N LEU A 379 -33.10 -22.08 -11.07
CA LEU A 379 -31.64 -22.04 -11.05
C LEU A 379 -31.01 -22.75 -9.85
N GLY A 380 -31.74 -23.66 -9.22
CA GLY A 380 -31.22 -24.46 -8.10
C GLY A 380 -31.13 -23.70 -6.78
N TYR A 381 -32.09 -22.81 -6.51
CA TYR A 381 -32.26 -22.12 -5.24
C TYR A 381 -31.06 -21.25 -4.78
N PRO A 382 -30.51 -20.37 -5.65
CA PRO A 382 -29.43 -19.48 -5.25
C PRO A 382 -29.86 -18.54 -4.11
N ALA A 383 -28.88 -18.08 -3.33
CA ALA A 383 -29.11 -17.03 -2.36
C ALA A 383 -29.33 -15.69 -3.11
N LEU A 384 -30.54 -15.14 -2.97
CA LEU A 384 -30.98 -13.99 -3.76
C LEU A 384 -31.29 -12.79 -2.86
N ARG A 385 -30.75 -11.63 -3.23
CA ARG A 385 -31.05 -10.33 -2.62
C ARG A 385 -31.35 -9.33 -3.71
N TRP A 386 -32.01 -8.23 -3.37
CA TRP A 386 -32.15 -7.11 -4.28
C TRP A 386 -32.16 -5.80 -3.51
N GLY A 387 -31.86 -4.73 -4.22
CA GLY A 387 -31.90 -3.38 -3.65
C GLY A 387 -31.90 -2.31 -4.71
N ARG A 388 -32.22 -1.09 -4.30
CA ARG A 388 -32.20 0.09 -5.15
C ARG A 388 -30.79 0.69 -5.17
N ASP A 389 -30.31 1.05 -6.35
CA ASP A 389 -29.10 1.84 -6.51
C ASP A 389 -29.37 3.28 -6.05
N ILE A 390 -28.59 3.74 -5.08
CA ILE A 390 -28.64 5.10 -4.53
C ILE A 390 -27.45 5.96 -4.97
N SER A 391 -26.60 5.44 -5.85
CA SER A 391 -25.39 6.12 -6.33
C SER A 391 -25.69 7.20 -7.38
N THR A 392 -26.67 6.98 -8.25
CA THR A 392 -27.03 7.90 -9.33
C THR A 392 -28.26 8.74 -8.97
N PRO A 393 -28.22 10.07 -9.13
CA PRO A 393 -29.42 10.90 -9.00
C PRO A 393 -30.46 10.45 -10.04
N VAL A 394 -31.68 10.26 -9.56
CA VAL A 394 -32.84 9.75 -10.31
C VAL A 394 -32.98 10.52 -11.63
N SER A 395 -32.63 9.87 -12.75
CA SER A 395 -32.57 10.53 -14.07
C SER A 395 -33.96 10.83 -14.64
N ARG A 396 -34.99 10.10 -14.21
CA ARG A 396 -36.41 10.38 -14.48
C ARG A 396 -37.22 10.14 -13.22
N VAL A 397 -38.09 11.09 -12.89
CA VAL A 397 -39.00 10.99 -11.74
C VAL A 397 -39.79 9.68 -11.85
N GLY A 398 -39.67 8.82 -10.84
CA GLY A 398 -40.36 7.53 -10.80
C GLY A 398 -39.63 6.35 -11.43
N SER A 399 -38.41 6.52 -11.96
CA SER A 399 -37.58 5.41 -12.44
C SER A 399 -36.38 5.15 -11.52
N SER A 400 -36.15 3.90 -11.15
CA SER A 400 -35.04 3.47 -10.29
C SER A 400 -34.19 2.41 -10.97
N ARG A 401 -32.89 2.42 -10.68
CA ARG A 401 -32.00 1.31 -11.02
C ARG A 401 -32.00 0.31 -9.86
N ILE A 402 -32.26 -0.96 -10.15
CA ILE A 402 -32.34 -2.05 -9.18
C ILE A 402 -31.25 -3.08 -9.48
N GLY A 403 -30.52 -3.49 -8.45
CA GLY A 403 -29.60 -4.62 -8.53
C GLY A 403 -30.26 -5.89 -7.99
N LEU A 404 -30.24 -6.97 -8.76
CA LEU A 404 -30.53 -8.33 -8.30
C LEU A 404 -29.19 -9.02 -8.03
N LEU A 405 -28.93 -9.40 -6.77
CA LEU A 405 -27.68 -10.00 -6.33
C LEU A 405 -27.87 -11.50 -6.11
N ILE A 406 -27.09 -12.29 -6.83
CA ILE A 406 -27.21 -13.75 -6.91
C ILE A 406 -25.92 -14.38 -6.40
N ASP A 407 -26.02 -15.13 -5.30
CA ASP A 407 -24.95 -15.97 -4.74
C ASP A 407 -25.25 -17.44 -5.04
N TRP A 408 -24.41 -18.04 -5.87
CA TRP A 408 -24.58 -19.39 -6.41
C TRP A 408 -24.02 -20.42 -5.44
N GLU A 409 -24.86 -20.93 -4.53
CA GLU A 409 -24.41 -21.85 -3.45
C GLU A 409 -23.78 -23.16 -3.94
N SER A 410 -24.07 -23.64 -5.18
CA SER A 410 -23.56 -24.96 -5.61
C SER A 410 -23.27 -25.21 -7.09
N SER A 411 -23.52 -24.31 -8.05
CA SER A 411 -22.89 -24.37 -9.40
C SER A 411 -23.37 -23.28 -10.37
N ARG A 412 -22.59 -22.19 -10.45
CA ARG A 412 -22.67 -21.25 -11.59
C ARG A 412 -22.18 -21.96 -12.85
N THR A 413 -23.09 -22.47 -13.68
CA THR A 413 -22.78 -23.11 -14.96
C THR A 413 -23.18 -22.22 -16.15
N ASN A 414 -22.59 -22.44 -17.33
CA ASN A 414 -23.01 -21.75 -18.55
C ASN A 414 -24.49 -21.96 -18.86
N SER A 415 -25.04 -23.13 -18.53
CA SER A 415 -26.47 -23.41 -18.67
C SER A 415 -27.31 -22.57 -17.72
N ALA A 416 -26.88 -22.41 -16.47
CA ALA A 416 -27.59 -21.59 -15.48
C ALA A 416 -27.56 -20.09 -15.85
N LEU A 417 -26.45 -19.61 -16.40
CA LEU A 417 -26.35 -18.24 -16.92
C LEU A 417 -27.27 -18.03 -18.13
N SER A 418 -27.23 -18.95 -19.10
CA SER A 418 -28.13 -18.89 -20.27
C SER A 418 -29.61 -18.91 -19.85
N GLN A 419 -29.94 -19.71 -18.83
CA GLN A 419 -31.30 -19.77 -18.29
C GLN A 419 -31.67 -18.48 -17.53
N LEU A 420 -30.74 -17.89 -16.77
CA LEU A 420 -30.93 -16.59 -16.14
C LEU A 420 -31.27 -15.52 -17.18
N ASP A 421 -30.54 -15.48 -18.29
CA ASP A 421 -30.78 -14.54 -19.38
C ASP A 421 -32.19 -14.71 -19.96
N LEU A 422 -32.62 -15.96 -20.21
CA LEU A 422 -33.97 -16.26 -20.68
C LEU A 422 -35.05 -15.75 -19.72
N LEU A 423 -34.89 -16.00 -18.41
CA LEU A 423 -35.84 -15.55 -17.38
C LEU A 423 -35.94 -14.03 -17.31
N ILE A 424 -34.81 -13.33 -17.46
CA ILE A 424 -34.79 -11.87 -17.51
C ILE A 424 -35.53 -11.37 -18.75
N GLN A 425 -35.25 -11.93 -19.93
CA GLN A 425 -35.91 -11.53 -21.18
C GLN A 425 -37.43 -11.80 -21.15
N GLU A 426 -37.87 -12.92 -20.57
CA GLU A 426 -39.28 -13.23 -20.38
C GLU A 426 -39.97 -12.21 -19.45
N ALA A 427 -39.32 -11.85 -18.34
CA ALA A 427 -39.83 -10.84 -17.43
C ALA A 427 -39.91 -9.45 -18.11
N VAL A 428 -38.90 -9.08 -18.90
CA VAL A 428 -38.86 -7.82 -19.67
C VAL A 428 -39.98 -7.77 -20.71
N ALA A 429 -40.19 -8.86 -21.46
CA ALA A 429 -41.27 -8.97 -22.43
C ALA A 429 -42.65 -8.86 -21.75
N THR A 430 -42.83 -9.52 -20.61
CA THR A 430 -44.08 -9.49 -19.83
C THR A 430 -44.33 -8.13 -19.19
N ALA A 431 -43.28 -7.40 -18.82
CA ALA A 431 -43.34 -6.09 -18.18
C ALA A 431 -43.70 -4.94 -19.14
N ALA A 432 -43.84 -5.19 -20.45
CA ALA A 432 -44.20 -4.17 -21.46
C ALA A 432 -43.35 -2.88 -21.39
N GLY A 433 -42.05 -3.00 -21.08
CA GLY A 433 -41.11 -1.88 -21.00
C GLY A 433 -40.97 -1.22 -19.62
N VAL A 434 -41.72 -1.68 -18.61
CA VAL A 434 -41.62 -1.23 -17.20
C VAL A 434 -40.31 -1.70 -16.54
N ILE A 435 -39.77 -2.85 -16.97
CA ILE A 435 -38.46 -3.37 -16.55
C ILE A 435 -37.60 -3.49 -17.81
N GLN A 436 -36.36 -2.98 -17.74
CA GLN A 436 -35.39 -3.07 -18.82
C GLN A 436 -34.05 -3.57 -18.26
N PRO A 437 -33.36 -4.51 -18.93
CA PRO A 437 -32.04 -4.93 -18.51
C PRO A 437 -31.01 -3.85 -18.86
N LEU A 438 -30.09 -3.55 -17.95
CA LEU A 438 -29.02 -2.57 -18.17
C LEU A 438 -27.69 -3.27 -18.40
N SER A 439 -27.25 -4.03 -17.40
CA SER A 439 -25.96 -4.73 -17.42
C SER A 439 -25.95 -5.84 -16.40
N ALA A 440 -24.97 -6.72 -16.49
CA ALA A 440 -24.67 -7.67 -15.44
C ALA A 440 -23.16 -7.63 -15.16
N ALA A 441 -22.82 -7.70 -13.88
CA ALA A 441 -21.44 -7.59 -13.42
C ALA A 441 -21.19 -8.55 -12.26
N ARG A 442 -19.95 -9.01 -12.15
CA ARG A 442 -19.54 -9.95 -11.12
C ARG A 442 -18.66 -9.27 -10.09
N TYR A 443 -18.87 -9.57 -8.81
CA TYR A 443 -18.12 -8.97 -7.71
C TYR A 443 -17.64 -10.02 -6.70
N CYS A 444 -16.44 -9.79 -6.16
CA CYS A 444 -15.99 -10.40 -4.91
C CYS A 444 -16.76 -9.78 -3.75
N ALA A 445 -17.84 -10.43 -3.35
CA ALA A 445 -18.68 -9.96 -2.26
C ALA A 445 -19.34 -11.12 -1.53
N ARG A 446 -19.75 -10.87 -0.29
CA ARG A 446 -20.56 -11.80 0.49
C ARG A 446 -21.88 -11.14 0.82
N LEU A 447 -22.99 -11.80 0.49
CA LEU A 447 -24.32 -11.24 0.74
C LEU A 447 -24.68 -11.28 2.23
N PRO A 448 -25.00 -10.13 2.84
CA PRO A 448 -25.58 -10.12 4.18
C PRO A 448 -27.02 -10.65 4.10
N MET A 449 -27.28 -11.80 4.72
CA MET A 449 -28.56 -12.51 4.59
C MET A 449 -29.56 -12.26 5.72
N THR A 450 -29.21 -11.50 6.76
CA THR A 450 -30.03 -11.46 8.00
C THR A 450 -30.76 -10.14 8.21
N ARG A 451 -30.33 -9.03 7.61
CA ARG A 451 -30.90 -7.69 7.85
C ARG A 451 -30.89 -6.84 6.58
N SER A 452 -31.78 -5.83 6.53
CA SER A 452 -31.61 -4.70 5.61
C SER A 452 -30.24 -4.07 5.85
N CYS A 453 -29.52 -3.77 4.78
CA CYS A 453 -28.20 -3.19 4.87
C CYS A 453 -27.92 -2.34 3.63
N ARG A 454 -26.98 -1.42 3.79
CA ARG A 454 -26.59 -0.46 2.77
C ARG A 454 -25.26 -0.91 2.22
N LEU A 455 -25.31 -1.62 1.11
CA LEU A 455 -24.15 -2.31 0.53
C LEU A 455 -23.43 -1.36 -0.43
N GLU A 456 -22.14 -1.22 -0.26
CA GLU A 456 -21.22 -0.64 -1.22
C GLU A 456 -20.49 -1.78 -1.95
N LEU A 457 -20.46 -1.70 -3.28
CA LEU A 457 -19.68 -2.55 -4.16
C LEU A 457 -18.66 -1.67 -4.90
N LEU A 458 -17.40 -1.76 -4.49
CA LEU A 458 -16.28 -1.08 -5.13
C LEU A 458 -15.62 -2.04 -6.11
N SER A 459 -15.35 -1.57 -7.33
CA SER A 459 -14.52 -2.25 -8.32
C SER A 459 -13.37 -1.35 -8.76
N ILE A 460 -12.17 -1.90 -8.91
CA ILE A 460 -10.98 -1.20 -9.39
C ILE A 460 -10.32 -2.09 -10.44
N THR A 461 -10.14 -1.54 -11.64
CA THR A 461 -9.46 -2.23 -12.74
C THR A 461 -7.99 -1.82 -12.75
N ILE A 462 -7.09 -2.79 -12.81
CA ILE A 462 -5.63 -2.60 -12.84
C ILE A 462 -4.99 -3.47 -13.94
N PRO A 463 -3.75 -3.20 -14.37
CA PRO A 463 -2.99 -4.15 -15.17
C PRO A 463 -2.86 -5.52 -14.48
N ASN A 464 -2.96 -6.60 -15.26
CA ASN A 464 -2.93 -7.99 -14.77
C ASN A 464 -1.50 -8.51 -14.66
N ASP A 465 -0.70 -7.85 -13.83
CA ASP A 465 0.60 -8.34 -13.39
C ASP A 465 0.68 -8.41 -11.86
N GLU A 466 1.67 -9.16 -11.39
CA GLU A 466 1.85 -9.47 -9.98
C GLU A 466 2.27 -8.26 -9.13
N CYS A 467 2.88 -7.25 -9.75
CA CYS A 467 3.33 -6.04 -9.08
C CYS A 467 2.12 -5.15 -8.76
N HIS A 468 1.26 -4.87 -9.74
CA HIS A 468 0.03 -4.10 -9.52
C HIS A 468 -0.92 -4.77 -8.54
N LYS A 469 -1.14 -6.10 -8.65
CA LYS A 469 -1.98 -6.84 -7.68
C LYS A 469 -1.47 -6.69 -6.25
N ARG A 470 -0.15 -6.80 -6.04
CA ARG A 470 0.46 -6.66 -4.71
C ARG A 470 0.31 -5.24 -4.16
N LEU A 471 0.59 -4.25 -4.99
CA LEU A 471 0.47 -2.83 -4.63
C LEU A 471 -0.98 -2.47 -4.27
N LEU A 472 -1.95 -2.89 -5.09
CA LEU A 472 -3.36 -2.62 -4.84
C LEU A 472 -3.84 -3.34 -3.57
N TRP A 473 -3.44 -4.60 -3.37
CA TRP A 473 -3.78 -5.33 -2.15
C TRP A 473 -3.25 -4.63 -0.90
N HIS A 474 -2.01 -4.12 -0.96
CA HIS A 474 -1.42 -3.34 0.14
C HIS A 474 -2.19 -2.03 0.39
N ALA A 475 -2.50 -1.27 -0.67
CA ALA A 475 -3.24 -0.02 -0.58
C ALA A 475 -4.65 -0.24 -0.02
N TYR A 476 -5.37 -1.25 -0.51
CA TYR A 476 -6.70 -1.59 -0.03
C TYR A 476 -6.70 -2.07 1.42
N TYR A 477 -5.69 -2.82 1.84
CA TYR A 477 -5.55 -3.20 3.25
C TYR A 477 -5.41 -1.97 4.17
N ARG A 478 -4.61 -0.97 3.76
CA ARG A 478 -4.46 0.29 4.50
C ARG A 478 -5.77 1.09 4.54
N TYR A 479 -6.47 1.16 3.42
CA TYR A 479 -7.79 1.75 3.35
C TYR A 479 -8.79 1.04 4.29
N ARG A 480 -8.86 -0.29 4.26
CA ARG A 480 -9.68 -1.07 5.19
C ARG A 480 -9.32 -0.81 6.65
N TYR A 481 -8.04 -0.62 6.97
CA TYR A 481 -7.64 -0.30 8.34
C TYR A 481 -8.19 1.05 8.80
N SER A 482 -8.32 2.03 7.89
CA SER A 482 -8.94 3.32 8.21
C SER A 482 -10.43 3.22 8.57
N MET A 483 -11.09 2.13 8.17
CA MET A 483 -12.49 1.83 8.52
C MET A 483 -12.64 1.23 9.93
N LEU A 484 -11.55 0.79 10.56
CA LEU A 484 -11.60 0.15 11.87
C LEU A 484 -11.69 1.21 12.99
N SER A 485 -12.29 0.82 14.11
CA SER A 485 -12.26 1.65 15.32
C SER A 485 -10.82 1.75 15.86
N PRO A 486 -10.33 2.94 16.25
CA PRO A 486 -8.98 3.14 16.79
C PRO A 486 -8.59 2.22 17.96
N PHE A 487 -9.55 1.67 18.71
CA PHE A 487 -9.31 0.78 19.84
C PHE A 487 -8.89 -0.65 19.48
N SER A 488 -9.04 -1.10 18.23
CA SER A 488 -8.70 -2.49 17.86
C SER A 488 -7.19 -2.78 17.77
N GLY A 489 -6.33 -1.76 17.93
CA GLY A 489 -4.89 -1.87 17.70
C GLY A 489 -4.01 -2.44 18.83
N ARG A 490 -4.50 -2.59 20.08
CA ARG A 490 -3.66 -3.08 21.20
C ARG A 490 -4.26 -4.12 22.14
N ALA A 491 -5.58 -4.31 22.22
CA ALA A 491 -6.16 -5.34 23.08
C ALA A 491 -7.62 -5.59 22.72
N SER A 492 -7.92 -6.75 22.14
CA SER A 492 -9.25 -7.39 22.25
C SER A 492 -9.22 -8.73 21.51
N ILE A 493 -8.83 -9.79 22.22
CA ILE A 493 -9.16 -11.17 21.80
C ILE A 493 -10.63 -11.49 22.17
N TYR A 494 -11.33 -10.61 22.90
CA TYR A 494 -12.72 -10.83 23.27
C TYR A 494 -13.46 -9.51 23.53
N VAL A 495 -13.92 -8.82 22.48
CA VAL A 495 -15.09 -7.92 22.55
C VAL A 495 -15.68 -7.89 21.14
N ARG A 496 -17.00 -8.08 21.03
CA ARG A 496 -17.76 -7.80 19.80
C ARG A 496 -17.32 -6.43 19.22
N PRO A 497 -17.29 -6.24 17.89
CA PRO A 497 -17.11 -4.90 17.33
C PRO A 497 -18.13 -3.96 18.00
N PRO A 498 -17.71 -2.77 18.48
CA PRO A 498 -18.64 -1.84 19.08
C PRO A 498 -19.77 -1.54 18.09
N PRO A 499 -21.00 -1.30 18.57
CA PRO A 499 -22.18 -1.09 17.72
C PRO A 499 -22.11 0.16 16.81
N ASP A 500 -21.04 0.95 16.89
CA ASP A 500 -20.99 2.32 16.35
C ASP A 500 -20.02 2.48 15.15
N VAL A 501 -19.55 1.40 14.51
CA VAL A 501 -18.65 1.54 13.35
C VAL A 501 -19.44 2.00 12.12
N ALA A 502 -18.98 3.07 11.46
CA ALA A 502 -19.61 3.65 10.27
C ALA A 502 -19.80 2.63 9.13
N VAL A 503 -18.82 1.73 9.00
CA VAL A 503 -18.68 0.79 7.89
C VAL A 503 -18.18 -0.55 8.40
N HIS A 504 -18.73 -1.62 7.86
CA HIS A 504 -18.28 -2.97 8.08
C HIS A 504 -17.82 -3.57 6.76
N HIS A 505 -16.52 -3.84 6.66
CA HIS A 505 -15.94 -4.51 5.50
C HIS A 505 -16.37 -5.98 5.47
N CYS A 506 -16.92 -6.44 4.34
CA CYS A 506 -17.47 -7.79 4.21
C CYS A 506 -16.51 -8.75 3.49
N TYR A 507 -15.99 -8.35 2.33
CA TYR A 507 -15.20 -9.23 1.47
C TYR A 507 -14.42 -8.45 0.40
N GLN A 508 -13.33 -9.02 -0.13
CA GLN A 508 -12.58 -8.47 -1.26
C GLN A 508 -11.83 -9.55 -2.04
N GLY A 509 -11.46 -9.26 -3.29
CA GLY A 509 -10.64 -10.19 -4.08
C GLY A 509 -10.38 -9.73 -5.51
N PHE A 510 -9.42 -10.39 -6.16
CA PHE A 510 -9.17 -10.24 -7.60
C PHE A 510 -9.99 -11.25 -8.41
N HIS A 511 -10.53 -10.83 -9.54
CA HIS A 511 -11.24 -11.69 -10.48
C HIS A 511 -11.16 -11.16 -11.90
N GLU A 512 -11.39 -12.05 -12.86
CA GLU A 512 -11.52 -11.68 -14.26
C GLU A 512 -12.89 -11.07 -14.53
N ASP A 513 -12.95 -10.19 -15.53
CA ASP A 513 -14.19 -9.57 -15.96
C ASP A 513 -14.93 -10.51 -16.92
N GLU A 514 -15.63 -11.48 -16.36
CA GLU A 514 -16.59 -12.27 -17.11
C GLU A 514 -17.86 -11.43 -17.26
N THR A 515 -17.90 -10.52 -18.24
CA THR A 515 -19.15 -9.86 -18.61
C THR A 515 -20.15 -10.93 -19.06
N THR A 516 -21.20 -11.13 -18.28
CA THR A 516 -22.36 -11.90 -18.71
C THR A 516 -22.98 -11.17 -19.91
N ARG A 517 -23.06 -11.87 -21.04
CA ARG A 517 -23.42 -11.31 -22.35
C ARG A 517 -24.82 -10.69 -22.31
N PHE A 518 -24.90 -9.37 -22.20
CA PHE A 518 -26.03 -8.60 -22.69
C PHE A 518 -25.48 -7.61 -23.71
N GLU A 519 -25.90 -7.78 -24.97
CA GLU A 519 -25.47 -6.99 -26.11
C GLU A 519 -25.77 -5.50 -25.91
N VAL A 520 -24.79 -4.76 -25.40
CA VAL A 520 -24.61 -3.34 -25.73
C VAL A 520 -23.13 -3.17 -26.05
N PRO A 521 -22.77 -2.86 -27.31
CA PRO A 521 -21.38 -2.68 -27.69
C PRO A 521 -20.87 -1.39 -27.06
N LEU A 522 -20.01 -1.52 -26.05
CA LEU A 522 -19.02 -0.48 -25.77
C LEU A 522 -18.06 -0.47 -26.95
N SER A 523 -18.35 0.40 -27.91
CA SER A 523 -17.44 0.77 -28.98
C SER A 523 -16.10 1.24 -28.41
N ASP A 524 -15.02 0.66 -28.94
CA ASP A 524 -13.65 1.21 -28.97
C ASP A 524 -12.98 1.59 -27.64
N VAL A 525 -12.72 0.60 -26.78
CA VAL A 525 -11.49 0.65 -25.95
C VAL A 525 -10.72 -0.66 -26.16
N GLY A 526 -9.68 -0.54 -26.99
CA GLY A 526 -8.71 -1.54 -27.42
C GLY A 526 -8.71 -2.91 -26.72
N SER A 527 -8.95 -3.94 -27.53
CA SER A 527 -8.73 -5.36 -27.27
C SER A 527 -7.24 -5.73 -27.04
N GLY A 528 -6.52 -4.99 -26.18
CA GLY A 528 -5.08 -5.10 -26.03
C GLY A 528 -4.49 -4.87 -24.63
N GLN A 529 -5.27 -4.51 -23.62
CA GLN A 529 -4.74 -4.38 -22.25
C GLN A 529 -5.13 -5.60 -21.40
N ASN A 530 -4.13 -6.41 -21.03
CA ASN A 530 -4.26 -7.47 -20.04
C ASN A 530 -4.56 -6.85 -18.67
N VAL A 531 -5.83 -6.69 -18.32
CA VAL A 531 -6.32 -6.08 -17.08
C VAL A 531 -7.04 -7.10 -16.19
N ILE A 532 -7.12 -6.81 -14.89
CA ILE A 532 -7.85 -7.60 -13.90
C ILE A 532 -8.68 -6.66 -13.02
N LYS A 533 -9.85 -7.15 -12.57
CA LYS A 533 -10.70 -6.42 -11.61
C LYS A 533 -10.39 -6.84 -10.18
N PHE A 534 -10.32 -5.85 -9.31
CA PHE A 534 -10.37 -6.02 -7.87
C PHE A 534 -11.73 -5.54 -7.40
N SER A 535 -12.48 -6.38 -6.70
CA SER A 535 -13.77 -5.99 -6.14
C SER A 535 -13.74 -6.10 -4.63
N ALA A 536 -14.49 -5.22 -3.97
CA ALA A 536 -14.70 -5.26 -2.55
C ALA A 536 -16.11 -4.84 -2.17
N SER A 537 -16.58 -5.39 -1.04
CA SER A 537 -17.90 -5.13 -0.50
C SER A 537 -17.82 -4.63 0.95
N SER A 538 -18.62 -3.61 1.24
CA SER A 538 -18.73 -3.00 2.56
C SER A 538 -20.18 -2.68 2.86
N THR A 539 -20.60 -2.82 4.11
CA THR A 539 -21.95 -2.37 4.55
C THR A 539 -21.84 -1.14 5.43
N TRP A 540 -22.66 -0.14 5.16
CA TRP A 540 -22.69 1.13 5.89
C TRP A 540 -23.81 1.16 6.94
N LEU A 541 -23.55 1.84 8.05
CA LEU A 541 -24.52 2.09 9.10
C LEU A 541 -25.71 2.90 8.57
N SER A 542 -25.43 4.04 7.92
CA SER A 542 -26.42 4.89 7.25
C SER A 542 -25.82 5.70 6.09
N PRO A 543 -26.62 6.28 5.18
CA PRO A 543 -26.13 7.14 4.12
C PRO A 543 -25.48 8.40 4.69
N GLU A 544 -25.99 8.91 5.81
CA GLU A 544 -25.44 10.07 6.52
C GLU A 544 -24.10 9.71 7.16
N ALA A 545 -24.00 8.57 7.85
CA ALA A 545 -22.74 8.09 8.42
C ALA A 545 -21.68 7.88 7.33
N ARG A 546 -22.07 7.33 6.17
CA ARG A 546 -21.20 7.19 4.99
C ARG A 546 -20.73 8.55 4.47
N ALA A 547 -21.65 9.49 4.28
CA ALA A 547 -21.33 10.81 3.78
C ALA A 547 -20.39 11.56 4.75
N GLU A 548 -20.66 11.51 6.05
CA GLU A 548 -19.82 12.08 7.10
C GLU A 548 -18.41 11.45 7.07
N TRP A 549 -18.33 10.12 7.03
CA TRP A 549 -17.04 9.40 7.03
C TRP A 549 -16.21 9.71 5.79
N TYR A 550 -16.81 9.68 4.59
CA TYR A 550 -16.09 9.98 3.35
C TYR A 550 -15.68 11.45 3.26
N ALA A 551 -16.50 12.38 3.76
CA ALA A 551 -16.14 13.80 3.83
C ALA A 551 -14.92 14.00 4.74
N ASP A 552 -14.90 13.35 5.90
CA ASP A 552 -13.76 13.36 6.80
C ASP A 552 -12.52 12.74 6.18
N PHE A 553 -12.66 11.58 5.53
CA PHE A 553 -11.56 10.91 4.85
C PHE A 553 -10.98 11.81 3.76
N ALA A 554 -11.83 12.40 2.93
CA ALA A 554 -11.41 13.31 1.86
C ALA A 554 -10.70 14.54 2.43
N HIS A 555 -11.27 15.18 3.45
CA HIS A 555 -10.68 16.34 4.08
C HIS A 555 -9.30 16.02 4.66
N GLN A 556 -9.20 14.94 5.43
CA GLN A 556 -7.95 14.55 6.07
C GLN A 556 -6.91 14.10 5.03
N ALA A 557 -7.30 13.34 4.01
CA ALA A 557 -6.39 12.92 2.95
C ALA A 557 -5.82 14.10 2.13
N ALA A 558 -6.62 15.14 1.89
CA ALA A 558 -6.18 16.35 1.20
C ALA A 558 -5.18 17.20 2.00
N HIS A 559 -5.25 17.13 3.34
CA HIS A 559 -4.46 17.97 4.24
C HIS A 559 -3.37 17.21 5.01
N GLN A 560 -3.39 15.88 5.04
CA GLN A 560 -2.52 15.05 5.88
C GLN A 560 -2.06 13.85 5.06
N TYR A 561 -1.09 14.10 4.18
CA TYR A 561 -0.63 13.11 3.21
C TYR A 561 -0.17 11.81 3.89
N GLU A 562 0.66 11.91 4.92
CA GLU A 562 1.21 10.76 5.67
C GLU A 562 0.15 9.94 6.41
N ARG A 563 -1.00 10.55 6.74
CA ARG A 563 -2.05 9.88 7.51
C ARG A 563 -3.00 9.10 6.61
N LEU A 564 -3.53 9.75 5.57
CA LEU A 564 -4.52 9.15 4.65
C LEU A 564 -4.28 9.47 3.17
N GLY A 565 -3.61 10.59 2.84
CA GLY A 565 -3.43 11.02 1.44
C GLY A 565 -2.67 10.01 0.59
N TYR A 566 -1.66 9.35 1.17
CA TYR A 566 -0.88 8.32 0.49
C TYR A 566 -1.72 7.11 0.02
N ILE A 567 -2.84 6.82 0.68
CA ILE A 567 -3.73 5.71 0.33
C ILE A 567 -4.44 6.01 -1.00
N ILE A 568 -4.98 7.22 -1.13
CA ILE A 568 -5.61 7.69 -2.37
C ILE A 568 -4.57 7.74 -3.48
N ASP A 569 -3.38 8.23 -3.17
CA ASP A 569 -2.30 8.37 -4.14
C ASP A 569 -1.90 7.02 -4.74
N TRP A 570 -1.84 5.95 -3.92
CA TRP A 570 -1.67 4.59 -4.44
C TRP A 570 -2.81 4.18 -5.37
N PHE A 571 -4.07 4.33 -4.94
CA PHE A 571 -5.20 3.92 -5.78
C PHE A 571 -5.21 4.67 -7.12
N GLN A 572 -5.01 5.98 -7.11
CA GLN A 572 -4.96 6.79 -8.33
C GLN A 572 -3.75 6.47 -9.21
N THR A 573 -2.63 6.02 -8.63
CA THR A 573 -1.45 5.57 -9.40
C THR A 573 -1.70 4.21 -10.07
N LEU A 574 -2.45 3.33 -9.42
CA LEU A 574 -2.63 1.94 -9.83
C LEU A 574 -3.84 1.71 -10.74
N ALA A 575 -4.91 2.47 -10.54
CA ALA A 575 -6.19 2.25 -11.20
C ALA A 575 -6.15 2.71 -12.66
N VAL A 576 -6.60 1.84 -13.56
CA VAL A 576 -6.98 2.18 -14.94
C VAL A 576 -8.39 2.78 -14.96
N SER A 577 -9.27 2.16 -14.19
CA SER A 577 -10.62 2.64 -13.92
C SER A 577 -11.07 2.15 -12.54
N ALA A 578 -12.10 2.78 -12.00
CA ALA A 578 -12.81 2.28 -10.84
C ALA A 578 -14.31 2.37 -11.10
N GLU A 579 -15.12 1.71 -10.29
CA GLU A 579 -16.57 1.83 -10.30
C GLU A 579 -17.05 1.62 -8.87
N CYS A 580 -18.14 2.28 -8.50
CA CYS A 580 -18.76 2.02 -7.21
C CYS A 580 -20.27 2.06 -7.34
N ALA A 581 -20.94 1.08 -6.74
CA ALA A 581 -22.39 1.03 -6.64
C ALA A 581 -22.81 1.01 -5.17
N PHE A 582 -23.83 1.79 -4.84
CA PHE A 582 -24.42 1.84 -3.50
C PHE A 582 -25.83 1.29 -3.57
N LEU A 583 -26.12 0.24 -2.82
CA LEU A 583 -27.40 -0.47 -2.83
C LEU A 583 -28.07 -0.41 -1.47
N ASP A 584 -29.29 0.09 -1.41
CA ASP A 584 -30.18 -0.13 -0.26
C ASP A 584 -30.86 -1.49 -0.42
N LEU A 585 -30.32 -2.50 0.27
CA LEU A 585 -30.83 -3.87 0.19
C LEU A 585 -32.06 -4.05 1.08
N GLU A 586 -33.14 -4.51 0.45
CA GLU A 586 -34.38 -4.90 1.14
C GLU A 586 -34.12 -6.09 2.08
N PRO A 587 -34.91 -6.29 3.14
CA PRO A 587 -34.82 -7.50 3.95
C PRO A 587 -35.03 -8.75 3.10
N MET A 588 -34.47 -9.88 3.54
CA MET A 588 -34.74 -11.17 2.91
C MET A 588 -36.25 -11.39 2.90
N ASP A 589 -36.79 -11.75 1.73
CA ASP A 589 -38.20 -12.10 1.63
C ASP A 589 -38.46 -13.31 2.55
N PRO A 590 -39.45 -13.25 3.45
CA PRO A 590 -39.78 -14.36 4.34
C PRO A 590 -40.05 -15.65 3.57
N GLU A 591 -40.57 -15.54 2.34
CA GLU A 591 -40.85 -16.64 1.41
C GLU A 591 -39.58 -17.43 1.05
N PHE A 592 -38.47 -16.76 0.72
CA PHE A 592 -37.17 -17.42 0.45
C PHE A 592 -36.51 -17.97 1.73
N THR A 593 -36.76 -17.33 2.87
CA THR A 593 -36.25 -17.78 4.17
C THR A 593 -36.91 -19.08 4.62
N ALA A 594 -38.23 -19.19 4.45
CA ALA A 594 -38.99 -20.41 4.75
C ALA A 594 -38.55 -21.58 3.86
N HIS A 595 -38.31 -21.33 2.57
CA HIS A 595 -37.91 -22.37 1.62
C HIS A 595 -36.47 -22.86 1.86
N ARG A 596 -35.53 -21.98 2.23
CA ARG A 596 -34.16 -22.36 2.60
C ARG A 596 -34.11 -23.23 3.86
N ASN A 597 -34.95 -22.92 4.86
CA ASN A 597 -35.07 -23.72 6.08
C ASN A 597 -35.73 -25.07 5.81
N PHE A 598 -36.75 -25.13 4.94
CA PHE A 598 -37.35 -26.40 4.49
C PHE A 598 -36.38 -27.25 3.67
N GLY A 599 -35.60 -26.65 2.77
CA GLY A 599 -34.58 -27.34 1.97
C GLY A 599 -33.46 -27.96 2.82
N ARG A 600 -32.95 -27.23 3.83
CA ARG A 600 -32.01 -27.79 4.82
C ARG A 600 -32.60 -28.94 5.63
N TYR A 601 -33.83 -28.78 6.12
CA TYR A 601 -34.53 -29.85 6.86
C TYR A 601 -34.76 -31.10 6.00
N SER A 602 -35.02 -30.92 4.71
CA SER A 602 -35.26 -32.02 3.75
C SER A 602 -33.96 -32.73 3.37
N ALA A 603 -32.85 -31.99 3.21
CA ALA A 603 -31.53 -32.55 2.94
C ALA A 603 -30.94 -33.29 4.15
N GLU A 604 -31.12 -32.77 5.37
CA GLU A 604 -30.73 -33.45 6.62
C GLU A 604 -31.55 -34.72 6.85
N ARG A 605 -32.86 -34.72 6.54
CA ARG A 605 -33.67 -35.94 6.54
C ARG A 605 -33.30 -36.95 5.46
N ALA A 606 -32.92 -36.50 4.26
CA ALA A 606 -32.48 -37.37 3.19
C ALA A 606 -31.09 -37.99 3.47
N GLY A 607 -30.21 -37.27 4.17
CA GLY A 607 -28.94 -37.79 4.70
C GLY A 607 -29.17 -38.81 5.82
N ALA A 608 -30.02 -38.50 6.80
CA ALA A 608 -30.37 -39.42 7.89
C ALA A 608 -31.10 -40.69 7.39
N ALA A 609 -31.87 -40.60 6.29
CA ALA A 609 -32.50 -41.77 5.66
C ALA A 609 -31.51 -42.66 4.89
N ARG A 610 -30.35 -42.14 4.48
CA ARG A 610 -29.27 -42.94 3.86
C ARG A 610 -28.41 -43.67 4.90
N ASP A 611 -28.20 -43.08 6.06
CA ASP A 611 -27.43 -43.71 7.16
C ASP A 611 -28.24 -44.74 7.96
N GLY A 612 -29.58 -44.75 7.82
CA GLY A 612 -30.48 -45.73 8.45
C GLY A 612 -30.54 -47.12 7.78
N ALA A 613 -29.79 -47.36 6.70
CA ALA A 613 -29.84 -48.60 5.92
C ALA A 613 -28.62 -49.53 6.10
N GLN A 614 -27.84 -49.38 7.18
CA GLN A 614 -26.86 -50.39 7.60
C GLN A 614 -27.28 -51.04 8.92
N LEU A 615 -28.10 -52.08 8.81
CA LEU A 615 -28.14 -53.13 9.82
C LEU A 615 -26.92 -54.06 9.62
N PRO A 616 -26.16 -54.37 10.68
CA PRO A 616 -25.56 -55.68 10.80
C PRO A 616 -26.36 -56.48 11.83
N PHE A 617 -27.06 -57.50 11.32
CA PHE A 617 -27.28 -58.72 12.09
C PHE A 617 -25.91 -59.30 12.46
N HIS A 618 -25.65 -59.50 13.74
CA HIS A 618 -25.12 -60.76 14.27
C HIS A 618 -25.32 -60.84 15.79
N CYS A 619 -26.17 -61.82 16.17
CA CYS A 619 -26.14 -62.74 17.31
C CYS A 619 -25.61 -62.25 18.68
N PHE A 620 -26.28 -62.54 19.79
CA PHE A 620 -26.95 -63.82 20.11
C PHE A 620 -28.41 -63.96 19.74
#